data_AF-A0A357D2A0-F1
#
_entry.id   AF-A0A357D2A0-F1
#
_cell.length_a   1.000
_cell.length_b   1.000
_cell.length_c   1.000
_cell.angle_alpha   90.00
_cell.angle_beta   90.00
_cell.angle_gamma   90.00
#
_symmetry.space_group_name_H-M   'P 1'
#
loop_
_entity.id
_entity.type
_entity.pdbx_description
1 polymer ?
#
loop_
_entity_poly.entity_id
_entity_poly.type
_entity_poly.pdbx_seq_one_letter_code
_entity_poly.pdbx_strand_id
1 'polypeptide(L)' 'MTLQQLKYVIEIVNSGSMSEAAKRLYISQPSLSSAVKE' A
#
# COMPACT_ATOMS: atom_id res chain seq x y z
N MET A 1 4.67 -11.32 -5.31
CA MET A 1 3.94 -10.46 -6.27
C MET A 1 2.60 -11.03 -6.71
N THR A 2 1.53 -10.57 -6.05
CA THR A 2 0.11 -10.83 -6.38
C THR A 2 -0.54 -9.57 -6.99
N LEU A 3 -1.72 -9.71 -7.61
CA LEU A 3 -2.47 -8.56 -8.14
C LEU A 3 -2.83 -7.52 -7.05
N GLN A 4 -3.00 -7.96 -5.80
CA GLN A 4 -3.26 -7.07 -4.68
C GLN A 4 -2.04 -6.21 -4.32
N GLN A 5 -0.84 -6.80 -4.36
CA GLN A 5 0.41 -6.06 -4.14
C GLN A 5 0.63 -5.00 -5.23
N LEU A 6 0.27 -5.30 -6.49
CA LEU A 6 0.30 -4.29 -7.56
C LEU A 6 -0.66 -3.11 -7.30
N LYS A 7 -1.89 -3.39 -6.85
CA LYS A 7 -2.84 -2.32 -6.47
C LYS A 7 -2.30 -1.45 -5.34
N TYR A 8 -1.64 -2.06 -4.36
CA TYR A 8 -1.00 -1.35 -3.26
C TYR A 8 0.13 -0.44 -3.74
N VAL A 9 1.00 -0.93 -4.62
CA VAL A 9 2.08 -0.12 -5.22
C VAL A 9 1.52 1.07 -5.99
N ILE A 10 0.46 0.86 -6.79
CA ILE A 10 -0.20 1.96 -7.52
C ILE A 10 -0.72 3.02 -6.57
N GLU A 11 -1.41 2.63 -5.49
CA GLU A 11 -1.94 3.61 -4.53
C GLU A 11 -0.82 4.35 -3.78
N ILE A 12 0.28 3.69 -3.43
CA ILE A 12 1.46 4.31 -2.81
C ILE A 12 2.04 5.40 -3.72
N VAL A 13 2.14 5.12 -5.02
CA VAL A 13 2.64 6.09 -6.01
C VAL A 13 1.64 7.25 -6.16
N ASN A 14 0.34 6.96 -6.25
CA ASN A 14 -0.70 7.99 -6.39
C ASN A 14 -0.79 8.92 -5.17
N SER A 15 -0.60 8.38 -3.96
CA SER A 15 -0.65 9.16 -2.72
C SER A 15 0.67 9.87 -2.42
N GLY A 16 1.79 9.43 -3.00
CA GLY A 16 3.14 9.90 -2.68
C GLY A 16 3.58 9.60 -1.24
N SER A 17 2.81 8.82 -0.49
CA SER A 17 3.04 8.55 0.94
C SER A 17 2.44 7.22 1.36
N MET A 18 3.28 6.38 1.98
CA MET A 18 2.86 5.08 2.51
C MET A 18 1.74 5.23 3.56
N SER A 19 1.82 6.27 4.40
CA SER A 19 0.80 6.53 5.44
C SER A 19 -0.53 6.98 4.84
N GLU A 20 -0.50 7.82 3.80
CA GLU A 20 -1.73 8.27 3.14
C GLU A 20 -2.36 7.15 2.30
N ALA A 21 -1.54 6.32 1.63
CA ALA A 21 -2.04 5.13 0.93
C ALA A 21 -2.73 4.16 1.90
N ALA A 22 -2.14 3.90 3.06
CA ALA A 22 -2.73 3.01 4.06
C ALA A 22 -4.10 3.52 4.54
N LYS A 23 -4.24 4.82 4.79
CA LYS A 23 -5.52 5.45 5.13
C LYS A 23 -6.57 5.27 4.04
N ARG A 24 -6.20 5.50 2.77
CA ARG A 24 -7.09 5.35 1.60
C ARG A 24 -7.49 3.90 1.31
N LEU A 25 -6.59 2.97 1.62
CA LEU A 25 -6.83 1.53 1.53
C LEU A 25 -7.52 0.94 2.76
N TYR A 26 -7.84 1.77 3.76
CA TYR A 26 -8.48 1.37 5.03
C TYR A 26 -7.70 0.27 5.78
N ILE A 27 -6.37 0.32 5.74
CA ILE A 27 -5.49 -0.61 6.46
C ILE A 27 -4.43 0.15 7.26
N SER A 28 -3.74 -0.57 8.15
CA SER A 28 -2.61 0.01 8.86
C SER A 28 -1.41 0.20 7.92
N GLN A 29 -0.62 1.24 8.16
CA GLN A 29 0.63 1.47 7.41
C GLN A 29 1.62 0.30 7.54
N PRO A 30 1.81 -0.34 8.72
CA PRO A 30 2.64 -1.54 8.84
C PRO A 30 2.12 -2.71 7.99
N SER A 31 0.80 -2.93 7.95
CA SER A 31 0.19 -3.97 7.10
C SER A 31 0.49 -3.73 5.62
N LEU A 32 0.36 -2.49 5.16
CA LEU A 32 0.66 -2.11 3.78
C LEU A 32 2.14 -2.35 3.47
N SER A 33 3.05 -1.90 4.33
CA SER A 33 4.50 -2.08 4.17
C SER A 33 4.90 -3.56 4.11
N SER A 34 4.39 -4.39 5.02
CA SER A 34 4.62 -5.83 5.00
C SER A 34 4.09 -6.48 3.71
N ALA A 35 2.90 -6.06 3.26
CA ALA A 35 2.29 -6.61 2.06
C ALA A 35 3.07 -6.29 0.77
N VAL A 36 3.78 -5.15 0.66
CA VAL A 36 4.61 -4.87 -0.53
C VAL A 36 6.06 -5.35 -0.41
N LYS A 37 6.53 -5.69 0.78
CA LYS A 37 7.88 -6.23 1.00
C LYS A 37 8.01 -7.72 0.63
N GLU A 38 6.90 -8.45 0.67
CA GLU A 38 6.77 -9.87 0.34
C GLU A 38 6.66 -10.14 -1.18
#